data_AF-A0A8T5B3P7-F1
#
_entry.id   AF-A0A8T5B3P7-F1
#
_cell.length_a   1.000
_cell.length_b   1.000
_cell.length_c   1.000
_cell.angle_alpha   90.00
_cell.angle_beta   90.00
_cell.angle_gamma   90.00
#
_symmetry.space_group_name_H-M   'P 1'
#
loop_
_entity.id
_entity.type
_entity.pdbx_description
1 polymer ?
#
loop_
_entity_poly.entity_id
_entity_poly.type
_entity_poly.pdbx_seq_one_letter_code
_entity_poly.pdbx_strand_id
1 'polypeptide(L)'
;MREDCLVEILIGAGGWDYFNVPGDKLRNYARAFKAVEVNSTFYRIPPLNLVESWRMRVPEEFEFTVRCNRILSHKLRFEPSEESFEIFNSMRRICSVLRAQIIHIQTPQDFKLDRDACMRVSNFLSTVNLDGLRLAWELRGETNVGYDRFLQILQDHGIIHCVDLSRENPAYESNILYSRLFGKGHHNIYQFSNTELKEIYGKVRASRAERAYLNFHGVRMYSDAARLSVYESSGKFPKVTRSLGVDSALEVLKEDSKFPTNTSELIKHQGWKICEWGENEQLRLSEILGWIGEKTFKNISELEMELRKIEYQP
;
A
#
# COMPACT_ATOMS: atom_id res chain seq x y z
N MET A 1 -34.85 -4.49 -0.70
CA MET A 1 -34.04 -3.25 -0.68
C MET A 1 -33.05 -3.43 0.46
N ARG A 2 -31.76 -3.66 0.17
CA ARG A 2 -30.75 -3.54 1.23
C ARG A 2 -30.62 -2.04 1.48
N GLU A 3 -30.70 -1.61 2.73
CA GLU A 3 -30.24 -0.27 3.12
C GLU A 3 -28.84 -0.08 2.51
N ASP A 4 -28.55 1.13 2.01
CA ASP A 4 -27.22 1.51 1.53
C ASP A 4 -26.24 1.41 2.72
N CYS A 5 -25.78 0.21 3.03
CA CYS A 5 -24.69 -0.01 3.98
C CYS A 5 -23.45 0.62 3.37
N LEU A 6 -23.11 1.82 3.84
CA LEU A 6 -21.88 2.50 3.49
C LEU A 6 -20.69 1.60 3.84
N VAL A 7 -19.86 1.29 2.84
CA VAL A 7 -18.63 0.51 3.02
C VAL A 7 -17.79 1.12 4.15
N GLU A 8 -17.39 0.31 5.13
CA GLU A 8 -16.45 0.72 6.17
C GLU A 8 -15.04 0.77 5.56
N ILE A 9 -14.47 1.98 5.44
CA ILE A 9 -13.15 2.19 4.83
C ILE A 9 -12.09 2.31 5.93
N LEU A 10 -11.17 1.35 5.96
CA LEU A 10 -10.03 1.28 6.86
C LEU A 10 -8.77 1.72 6.10
N ILE A 11 -8.37 2.97 6.35
CA ILE A 11 -7.23 3.60 5.68
C ILE A 11 -6.00 3.50 6.59
N GLY A 12 -4.90 3.01 6.03
CA GLY A 12 -3.65 2.79 6.74
C GLY A 12 -2.44 2.70 5.82
N ALA A 13 -1.35 2.16 6.33
CA ALA A 13 -0.08 2.06 5.62
C ALA A 13 0.61 0.71 5.91
N GLY A 14 1.62 0.42 5.08
CA GLY A 14 2.51 -0.75 5.24
C GLY A 14 3.48 -0.65 6.41
N GLY A 15 2.97 -0.51 7.64
CA GLY A 15 3.75 -0.38 8.86
C GLY A 15 3.95 1.06 9.35
N TRP A 16 4.49 1.20 10.56
CA TRP A 16 4.63 2.47 11.27
C TRP A 16 6.08 2.89 11.54
N ASP A 17 7.08 2.07 11.16
CA ASP A 17 8.48 2.31 11.53
C ASP A 17 9.04 3.61 10.94
N TYR A 18 8.54 4.02 9.77
CA TYR A 18 8.91 5.27 9.11
C TYR A 18 8.04 6.47 9.52
N PHE A 19 7.08 6.29 10.44
CA PHE A 19 6.24 7.37 10.94
C PHE A 19 7.08 8.23 11.90
N ASN A 20 7.75 9.24 11.34
CA ASN A 20 8.81 10.00 12.00
C ASN A 20 8.26 11.06 12.96
N VAL A 21 7.71 10.60 14.08
CA VAL A 21 7.21 11.43 15.17
C VAL A 21 7.94 11.11 16.47
N PRO A 22 8.16 12.10 17.36
CA PRO A 22 8.75 11.83 18.67
C PRO A 22 7.92 10.84 19.52
N GLY A 23 8.60 10.04 20.34
CA GLY A 23 7.95 9.10 21.27
C GLY A 23 7.55 7.77 20.62
N ASP A 24 6.45 7.18 21.10
CA ASP A 24 5.97 5.87 20.63
C ASP A 24 5.29 5.98 19.27
N LYS A 25 6.02 5.58 18.22
CA LYS A 25 5.56 5.64 16.83
C LYS A 25 4.24 4.92 16.60
N LEU A 26 4.04 3.73 17.18
CA LEU A 26 2.81 2.96 16.97
C LEU A 26 1.62 3.64 17.66
N ARG A 27 1.80 4.11 18.89
CA ARG A 27 0.74 4.85 19.60
C ARG A 27 0.35 6.14 18.87
N ASN A 28 1.33 6.88 18.35
CA ASN A 28 1.06 8.08 17.58
C ASN A 28 0.44 7.77 16.21
N TYR A 29 0.88 6.69 15.55
CA TYR A 29 0.27 6.22 14.30
C TYR A 29 -1.21 5.90 14.49
N ALA A 30 -1.56 5.20 15.57
CA ALA A 30 -2.94 4.83 15.89
C ALA A 30 -3.85 6.02 16.29
N ARG A 31 -3.29 7.22 16.48
CA ARG A 31 -4.07 8.45 16.61
C ARG A 31 -4.45 9.05 15.26
N ALA A 32 -3.70 8.72 14.21
CA ALA A 32 -3.89 9.27 12.86
C ALA A 32 -4.68 8.33 11.95
N PHE A 33 -4.55 7.01 12.14
CA PHE A 33 -5.13 5.99 11.28
C PHE A 33 -5.90 4.94 12.07
N LYS A 34 -6.86 4.27 11.40
CA LYS A 34 -7.70 3.23 12.01
C LYS A 34 -7.11 1.82 11.88
N ALA A 35 -6.22 1.63 10.91
CA ALA A 35 -5.67 0.31 10.59
C ALA A 35 -4.19 0.36 10.21
N VAL A 36 -3.50 -0.77 10.37
CA VAL A 36 -2.13 -0.94 9.85
C VAL A 36 -1.86 -2.36 9.35
N GLU A 37 -1.14 -2.47 8.23
CA GLU A 37 -0.58 -3.74 7.77
C GLU A 37 0.78 -3.98 8.45
N VAL A 38 0.86 -5.02 9.29
CA VAL A 38 2.12 -5.45 9.92
C VAL A 38 2.99 -6.10 8.85
N ASN A 39 3.92 -5.32 8.32
CA ASN A 39 4.82 -5.76 7.25
C ASN A 39 6.04 -6.54 7.78
N SER A 40 6.46 -6.30 9.02
CA SER A 40 7.67 -6.93 9.59
C SER A 40 7.55 -8.46 9.71
N THR A 41 6.34 -8.98 9.87
CA THR A 41 6.06 -10.42 9.95
C THR A 41 6.36 -11.17 8.66
N PHE A 42 6.37 -10.48 7.52
CA PHE A 42 6.81 -11.02 6.24
C PHE A 42 8.26 -11.51 6.29
N TYR A 43 9.12 -10.83 7.05
CA TYR A 43 10.56 -11.12 7.10
C TYR A 43 10.95 -11.98 8.30
N ARG A 44 10.29 -11.81 9.45
CA ARG A 44 10.60 -12.53 10.69
C ARG A 44 9.33 -12.86 11.45
N ILE A 45 9.31 -13.98 12.16
CA ILE A 45 8.23 -14.27 13.12
C ILE A 45 8.61 -13.59 14.44
N PRO A 46 7.93 -12.51 14.87
CA PRO A 46 8.23 -11.85 16.13
C PRO A 46 7.86 -12.73 17.33
N PRO A 47 8.55 -12.59 18.47
CA PRO A 47 8.13 -13.24 19.71
C PRO A 47 6.79 -12.65 20.18
N LEU A 48 5.92 -13.47 20.79
CA LEU A 48 4.55 -13.06 21.12
C LEU A 48 4.48 -11.90 22.11
N ASN A 49 5.43 -11.78 23.06
CA ASN A 49 5.48 -10.64 23.98
C ASN A 49 5.62 -9.28 23.26
N LEU A 50 6.34 -9.24 22.13
CA LEU A 50 6.44 -8.05 21.29
C LEU A 50 5.11 -7.75 20.59
N VAL A 51 4.41 -8.79 20.15
CA VAL A 51 3.10 -8.68 19.49
C VAL A 51 2.03 -8.22 20.48
N GLU A 52 2.02 -8.77 21.69
CA GLU A 52 1.18 -8.33 22.81
C GLU A 52 1.43 -6.86 23.13
N SER A 53 2.70 -6.45 23.17
CA SER A 53 3.08 -5.04 23.33
C SER A 53 2.53 -4.15 22.21
N TRP A 54 2.47 -4.61 20.95
CA TRP A 54 1.83 -3.83 19.87
C TRP A 54 0.34 -3.63 20.14
N ARG A 55 -0.38 -4.70 20.50
CA ARG A 55 -1.82 -4.64 20.78
C ARG A 55 -2.15 -3.70 21.95
N MET A 56 -1.34 -3.70 23.02
CA MET A 56 -1.54 -2.86 24.20
C MET A 56 -1.29 -1.36 23.97
N ARG A 57 -0.67 -0.98 22.85
CA ARG A 57 -0.30 0.42 22.57
C ARG A 57 -1.35 1.22 21.80
N VAL A 58 -2.38 0.55 21.30
CA VAL A 58 -3.39 1.12 20.40
C VAL A 58 -4.81 0.93 20.99
N PRO A 59 -5.79 1.77 20.60
CA PRO A 59 -7.20 1.60 21.01
C PRO A 59 -7.75 0.23 20.66
N GLU A 60 -8.78 -0.26 21.35
CA GLU A 60 -9.35 -1.60 21.13
C GLU A 60 -9.84 -1.81 19.69
N GLU A 61 -10.54 -0.83 19.15
CA GLU A 61 -11.06 -0.78 17.77
C GLU A 61 -9.98 -0.60 16.68
N PHE A 62 -8.70 -0.41 17.04
CA PHE A 62 -7.63 -0.33 16.03
C PHE A 62 -7.41 -1.68 15.35
N GLU A 63 -7.45 -1.67 14.03
CA GLU A 63 -7.40 -2.88 13.18
C GLU A 63 -5.96 -3.19 12.77
N PHE A 64 -5.55 -4.45 12.95
CA PHE A 64 -4.30 -4.95 12.39
C PHE A 64 -4.61 -5.90 11.26
N THR A 65 -3.81 -5.84 10.19
CA THR A 65 -3.68 -6.95 9.24
C THR A 65 -2.24 -7.43 9.26
N VAL A 66 -2.02 -8.70 8.94
CA VAL A 66 -0.70 -9.32 9.13
C VAL A 66 -0.21 -9.87 7.81
N ARG A 67 0.99 -9.48 7.38
CA ARG A 67 1.61 -10.16 6.23
C ARG A 67 2.11 -11.54 6.63
N CYS A 68 1.71 -12.54 5.87
CA CYS A 68 2.19 -13.90 5.97
C CYS A 68 3.71 -13.93 5.83
N ASN A 69 4.38 -14.72 6.66
CA ASN A 69 5.83 -14.87 6.57
C ASN A 69 6.24 -15.44 5.20
N ARG A 70 7.29 -14.86 4.60
CA ARG A 70 7.78 -15.23 3.27
C ARG A 70 8.28 -16.68 3.20
N ILE A 71 8.61 -17.32 4.32
CA ILE A 71 8.98 -18.74 4.34
C ILE A 71 7.86 -19.56 3.70
N LEU A 72 6.59 -19.30 4.04
CA LEU A 72 5.47 -20.07 3.50
C LEU A 72 5.32 -19.89 1.98
N SER A 73 5.29 -18.65 1.49
CA SER A 73 4.95 -18.36 0.10
C SER A 73 6.15 -18.35 -0.86
N HIS A 74 7.36 -18.03 -0.39
CA HIS A 74 8.56 -17.92 -1.22
C HIS A 74 9.48 -19.14 -1.12
N LYS A 75 9.78 -19.59 0.10
CA LYS A 75 10.71 -20.73 0.33
C LYS A 75 10.00 -22.06 0.13
N LEU A 76 8.91 -22.28 0.87
CA LEU A 76 8.15 -23.54 0.86
C LEU A 76 7.12 -23.60 -0.26
N ARG A 77 6.73 -22.44 -0.82
CA ARG A 77 5.77 -22.33 -1.93
C ARG A 77 4.49 -23.14 -1.68
N PHE A 78 3.99 -23.07 -0.44
CA PHE A 78 2.81 -23.80 0.04
C PHE A 78 2.89 -25.32 -0.05
N GLU A 79 4.10 -25.91 -0.06
CA GLU A 79 4.25 -27.35 0.12
C GLU A 79 3.59 -27.77 1.45
N PRO A 80 2.63 -28.72 1.45
CA PRO A 80 1.98 -29.22 2.67
C PRO A 80 2.93 -30.05 3.55
N SER A 81 3.87 -29.37 4.20
CA SER A 81 4.85 -29.96 5.13
C SER A 81 4.61 -29.50 6.57
N GLU A 82 5.18 -30.23 7.52
CA GLU A 82 5.18 -29.84 8.94
C GLU A 82 5.67 -28.40 9.13
N GLU A 83 6.78 -28.01 8.47
CA GLU A 83 7.32 -26.63 8.52
C GLU A 83 6.28 -25.60 8.02
N SER A 84 5.58 -25.87 6.91
CA SER A 84 4.54 -24.96 6.39
C SER A 84 3.39 -24.77 7.39
N PHE A 85 2.95 -25.85 8.04
CA PHE A 85 1.90 -25.80 9.04
C PHE A 85 2.34 -25.07 10.31
N GLU A 86 3.58 -25.28 10.77
CA GLU A 86 4.15 -24.56 11.92
C GLU A 86 4.25 -23.04 11.67
N ILE A 87 4.72 -22.65 10.49
CA ILE A 87 4.78 -21.24 10.09
C ILE A 87 3.38 -20.64 10.07
N PHE A 88 2.40 -21.32 9.46
CA PHE A 88 1.04 -20.82 9.39
C PHE A 88 0.38 -20.73 10.78
N ASN A 89 0.59 -21.72 11.65
CA ASN A 89 0.12 -21.69 13.03
C ASN A 89 0.75 -20.53 13.82
N SER A 90 2.03 -20.21 13.57
CA SER A 90 2.67 -19.03 14.14
C SER A 90 1.99 -17.73 13.67
N MET A 91 1.65 -17.64 12.39
CA MET A 91 0.89 -16.50 11.86
C MET A 91 -0.50 -16.38 12.51
N ARG A 92 -1.21 -17.49 12.70
CA ARG A 92 -2.52 -17.51 13.40
C ARG A 92 -2.41 -17.01 14.84
N ARG A 93 -1.38 -17.43 15.58
CA ARG A 93 -1.14 -16.96 16.95
C ARG A 93 -0.87 -15.44 16.98
N ILE A 94 -0.08 -14.93 16.04
CA ILE A 94 0.14 -13.48 15.90
C ILE A 94 -1.18 -12.75 15.63
N CYS A 95 -1.99 -13.25 14.70
CA CYS A 95 -3.30 -12.67 14.40
C CYS A 95 -4.23 -12.68 15.62
N SER A 96 -4.28 -13.79 16.35
CA SER A 96 -5.09 -13.90 17.58
C SER A 96 -4.68 -12.85 18.62
N VAL A 97 -3.38 -12.69 18.90
CA VAL A 97 -2.88 -11.68 19.85
C VAL A 97 -3.21 -10.26 19.39
N LEU A 98 -3.06 -9.97 18.09
CA LEU A 98 -3.37 -8.65 17.54
C LEU A 98 -4.88 -8.41 17.36
N ARG A 99 -5.69 -9.46 17.48
CA ARG A 99 -7.10 -9.49 17.06
C ARG A 99 -7.25 -9.15 15.56
N ALA A 100 -6.25 -9.49 14.75
CA ALA A 100 -6.26 -9.28 13.32
C ALA A 100 -7.13 -10.32 12.63
N GLN A 101 -8.00 -9.89 11.71
CA GLN A 101 -8.89 -10.77 10.95
C GLN A 101 -8.29 -11.24 9.62
N ILE A 102 -7.25 -10.57 9.12
CA ILE A 102 -6.71 -10.79 7.77
C ILE A 102 -5.24 -11.17 7.81
N ILE A 103 -4.91 -12.25 7.09
CA ILE A 103 -3.55 -12.59 6.69
C ILE A 103 -3.37 -12.21 5.21
N HIS A 104 -2.46 -11.28 4.94
CA HIS A 104 -2.05 -10.93 3.59
C HIS A 104 -0.98 -11.91 3.09
N ILE A 105 -1.21 -12.53 1.94
CA ILE A 105 -0.30 -13.45 1.27
C ILE A 105 0.23 -12.78 0.02
N GLN A 106 1.55 -12.78 -0.15
CA GLN A 106 2.21 -12.36 -1.39
C GLN A 106 3.10 -13.49 -1.89
N THR A 107 2.98 -13.83 -3.18
CA THR A 107 3.90 -14.75 -3.86
C THR A 107 5.10 -14.01 -4.47
N PRO A 108 6.25 -14.69 -4.70
CA PRO A 108 7.36 -14.10 -5.43
C PRO A 108 7.01 -13.87 -6.92
N GLN A 109 7.76 -12.99 -7.59
CA GLN A 109 7.58 -12.68 -9.01
C GLN A 109 7.76 -13.89 -9.94
N ASP A 110 8.53 -14.88 -9.51
CA ASP A 110 8.81 -16.12 -10.26
C ASP A 110 7.85 -17.27 -9.88
N PHE A 111 6.72 -16.96 -9.23
CA PHE A 111 5.74 -17.98 -8.85
C PHE A 111 4.94 -18.46 -10.06
N LYS A 112 5.29 -19.64 -10.57
CA LYS A 112 4.59 -20.27 -11.69
C LYS A 112 3.28 -20.89 -11.24
N LEU A 113 2.19 -20.58 -11.96
CA LEU A 113 0.86 -21.16 -11.76
C LEU A 113 0.67 -22.43 -12.60
N ASP A 114 1.62 -23.36 -12.52
CA ASP A 114 1.47 -24.68 -13.14
C ASP A 114 0.52 -25.58 -12.34
N ARG A 115 0.22 -26.77 -12.89
CA ARG A 115 -0.71 -27.73 -12.29
C ARG A 115 -0.24 -28.14 -10.89
N ASP A 116 1.05 -28.42 -10.72
CA ASP A 116 1.60 -28.92 -9.46
C ASP A 116 1.57 -27.84 -8.38
N ALA A 117 1.94 -26.60 -8.72
CA ALA A 117 1.82 -25.47 -7.82
C ALA A 117 0.37 -25.24 -7.36
N CYS A 118 -0.58 -25.30 -8.29
CA CYS A 118 -2.00 -25.16 -7.98
C CYS A 118 -2.50 -26.29 -7.05
N MET A 119 -2.10 -27.54 -7.30
CA MET A 119 -2.46 -28.67 -6.43
C MET A 119 -1.87 -28.53 -5.03
N ARG A 120 -0.60 -28.14 -4.89
CA ARG A 120 0.04 -27.91 -3.59
C ARG A 120 -0.68 -26.82 -2.79
N VAL A 121 -0.96 -25.68 -3.42
CA VAL A 121 -1.72 -24.59 -2.80
C VAL A 121 -3.09 -25.06 -2.34
N SER A 122 -3.84 -25.75 -3.21
CA SER A 122 -5.17 -26.27 -2.85
C SER A 122 -5.13 -27.24 -1.68
N ASN A 123 -4.17 -28.17 -1.68
CA ASN A 123 -3.99 -29.15 -0.60
C ASN A 123 -3.64 -28.46 0.73
N PHE A 124 -2.73 -27.48 0.70
CA PHE A 124 -2.38 -26.69 1.88
C PHE A 124 -3.61 -25.96 2.43
N LEU A 125 -4.33 -25.22 1.57
CA LEU A 125 -5.51 -24.44 1.96
C LEU A 125 -6.65 -25.32 2.49
N SER A 126 -6.84 -26.51 1.94
CA SER A 126 -7.84 -27.48 2.42
C SER A 126 -7.50 -28.09 3.77
N THR A 127 -6.22 -28.03 4.19
CA THR A 127 -5.75 -28.64 5.45
C THR A 127 -5.71 -27.63 6.59
N VAL A 128 -5.43 -26.35 6.30
CA VAL A 128 -5.32 -25.34 7.34
C VAL A 128 -6.69 -24.92 7.87
N ASN A 129 -6.80 -24.84 9.20
CA ASN A 129 -7.95 -24.19 9.83
C ASN A 129 -7.70 -22.68 9.95
N LEU A 130 -8.65 -21.88 9.48
CA LEU A 130 -8.55 -20.42 9.52
C LEU A 130 -9.09 -19.81 10.82
N ASP A 131 -9.89 -20.52 11.63
CA ASP A 131 -10.53 -19.96 12.85
C ASP A 131 -11.17 -18.58 12.63
N GLY A 132 -11.88 -18.40 11.51
CA GLY A 132 -12.51 -17.14 11.14
C GLY A 132 -11.59 -16.09 10.50
N LEU A 133 -10.28 -16.37 10.38
CA LEU A 133 -9.37 -15.52 9.60
C LEU A 133 -9.74 -15.54 8.11
N ARG A 134 -9.50 -14.43 7.44
CA ARG A 134 -9.59 -14.29 6.00
C ARG A 134 -8.19 -14.18 5.41
N LEU A 135 -7.99 -14.80 4.26
CA LEU A 135 -6.77 -14.64 3.48
C LEU A 135 -6.99 -13.58 2.40
N ALA A 136 -6.02 -12.69 2.22
CA ALA A 136 -5.97 -11.76 1.09
C ALA A 136 -4.73 -12.05 0.25
N TRP A 137 -4.89 -12.51 -0.98
CA TRP A 137 -3.79 -13.02 -1.79
C TRP A 137 -3.44 -12.09 -2.94
N GLU A 138 -2.19 -11.62 -2.93
CA GLU A 138 -1.58 -10.79 -3.96
C GLU A 138 -0.60 -11.62 -4.80
N LEU A 139 -0.95 -11.83 -6.07
CA LEU A 139 -0.04 -12.44 -7.05
C LEU A 139 0.95 -11.39 -7.54
N ARG A 140 2.24 -11.75 -7.64
CA ARG A 140 3.28 -10.92 -8.26
C ARG A 140 3.87 -11.61 -9.48
N GLY A 141 4.29 -10.80 -10.44
CA GLY A 141 4.88 -11.27 -11.70
C GLY A 141 3.87 -11.26 -12.85
N GLU A 142 4.38 -11.31 -14.08
CA GLU A 142 3.55 -11.49 -15.27
C GLU A 142 3.25 -12.97 -15.41
N THR A 143 1.99 -13.38 -15.25
CA THR A 143 1.61 -14.79 -15.43
C THR A 143 0.26 -14.90 -16.12
N ASN A 144 0.29 -15.10 -17.44
CA ASN A 144 -0.93 -15.37 -18.21
C ASN A 144 -1.35 -16.84 -18.11
N VAL A 145 -0.39 -17.76 -17.93
CA VAL A 145 -0.66 -19.21 -17.88
C VAL A 145 -1.11 -19.61 -16.49
N GLY A 146 -2.33 -20.17 -16.37
CA GLY A 146 -2.86 -20.68 -15.11
C GLY A 146 -3.57 -19.64 -14.25
N TYR A 147 -3.70 -18.40 -14.71
CA TYR A 147 -4.39 -17.33 -13.97
C TYR A 147 -5.86 -17.66 -13.67
N ASP A 148 -6.60 -18.23 -14.63
CA ASP A 148 -7.99 -18.65 -14.40
C ASP A 148 -8.10 -19.71 -13.30
N ARG A 149 -7.14 -20.65 -13.25
CA ARG A 149 -7.09 -21.67 -12.19
C ARG A 149 -6.77 -21.05 -10.84
N PHE A 150 -5.88 -20.06 -10.81
CA PHE A 150 -5.60 -19.29 -9.59
C PHE A 150 -6.87 -18.59 -9.10
N LEU A 151 -7.60 -17.87 -9.97
CA LEU A 151 -8.86 -17.22 -9.62
C LEU A 151 -9.91 -18.23 -9.12
N GLN A 152 -9.97 -19.43 -9.70
CA GLN A 152 -10.83 -20.50 -9.22
C GLN A 152 -10.45 -20.94 -7.80
N ILE A 153 -9.16 -21.17 -7.53
CA ILE A 153 -8.67 -21.53 -6.19
C ILE A 153 -9.04 -20.45 -5.16
N LEU A 154 -8.88 -19.18 -5.52
CA LEU A 154 -9.24 -18.09 -4.61
C LEU A 154 -10.74 -18.12 -4.27
N GLN A 155 -11.61 -18.31 -5.27
CA GLN A 155 -13.05 -18.40 -5.07
C GLN A 155 -13.46 -19.63 -4.26
N ASP A 156 -12.93 -20.81 -4.59
CA ASP A 156 -13.23 -22.08 -3.92
C ASP A 156 -12.92 -22.03 -2.41
N HIS A 157 -11.91 -21.24 -2.03
CA HIS A 157 -11.48 -21.08 -0.63
C HIS A 157 -11.93 -19.75 -0.01
N GLY A 158 -12.77 -18.95 -0.67
CA GLY A 158 -13.27 -17.67 -0.15
C GLY A 158 -12.18 -16.62 0.13
N ILE A 159 -11.06 -16.71 -0.59
CA ILE A 159 -9.90 -15.84 -0.45
C ILE A 159 -10.21 -14.49 -1.10
N ILE A 160 -9.72 -13.40 -0.49
CA ILE A 160 -9.86 -12.06 -1.05
C ILE A 160 -8.78 -11.88 -2.13
N HIS A 161 -9.20 -11.51 -3.34
CA HIS A 161 -8.26 -11.17 -4.40
C HIS A 161 -7.64 -9.80 -4.11
N CYS A 162 -6.41 -9.78 -3.60
CA CYS A 162 -5.69 -8.56 -3.28
C CYS A 162 -5.04 -7.98 -4.52
N VAL A 163 -5.51 -6.81 -4.93
CA VAL A 163 -4.97 -6.05 -6.07
C VAL A 163 -4.58 -4.64 -5.66
N ASP A 164 -3.73 -3.98 -6.44
CA ASP A 164 -3.54 -2.54 -6.32
C ASP A 164 -4.69 -1.81 -7.04
N LEU A 165 -5.63 -1.24 -6.29
CA LEU A 165 -6.80 -0.54 -6.85
C LEU A 165 -6.44 0.69 -7.68
N SER A 166 -5.20 1.17 -7.58
CA SER A 166 -4.71 2.23 -8.47
C SER A 166 -4.30 1.73 -9.86
N ARG A 167 -4.23 0.40 -10.06
CA ARG A 167 -3.79 -0.25 -11.29
C ARG A 167 -4.90 -1.09 -11.92
N GLU A 168 -5.64 -1.83 -11.11
CA GLU A 168 -6.62 -2.80 -11.60
C GLU A 168 -7.81 -2.93 -10.63
N ASN A 169 -8.78 -3.79 -10.98
CA ASN A 169 -9.91 -4.13 -10.12
C ASN A 169 -9.85 -5.63 -9.79
N PRO A 170 -10.39 -6.05 -8.62
CA PRO A 170 -10.51 -7.47 -8.32
C PRO A 170 -11.34 -8.19 -9.40
N ALA A 171 -10.88 -9.36 -9.83
CA ALA A 171 -11.58 -10.22 -10.78
C ALA A 171 -12.99 -10.69 -10.33
N TYR A 172 -13.32 -10.64 -9.04
CA TYR A 172 -14.63 -10.99 -8.50
C TYR A 172 -14.95 -10.18 -7.25
N GLU A 173 -16.25 -10.06 -6.93
CA GLU A 173 -16.72 -9.36 -5.74
C GLU A 173 -16.49 -10.17 -4.46
N SER A 174 -16.17 -9.48 -3.37
CA SER A 174 -16.03 -10.04 -2.02
C SER A 174 -16.62 -9.06 -1.02
N ASN A 175 -17.06 -9.56 0.14
CA ASN A 175 -17.52 -8.70 1.23
C ASN A 175 -16.36 -7.88 1.85
N ILE A 176 -15.11 -8.21 1.54
CA ILE A 176 -13.92 -7.43 1.91
C ILE A 176 -13.15 -7.06 0.64
N LEU A 177 -12.86 -5.77 0.48
CA LEU A 177 -11.78 -5.29 -0.40
C LEU A 177 -10.49 -5.17 0.41
N TYR A 178 -9.40 -5.68 -0.14
CA TYR A 178 -8.07 -5.52 0.45
C TYR A 178 -7.11 -5.06 -0.64
N SER A 179 -6.55 -3.86 -0.48
CA SER A 179 -5.65 -3.27 -1.46
C SER A 179 -4.36 -2.80 -0.82
N ARG A 180 -3.26 -3.06 -1.52
CA ARG A 180 -1.94 -2.50 -1.23
C ARG A 180 -1.62 -1.53 -2.36
N LEU A 181 -1.59 -0.24 -2.02
CA LEU A 181 -1.52 0.87 -2.96
C LEU A 181 -0.06 1.29 -3.16
N PHE A 182 0.50 0.90 -4.31
CA PHE A 182 1.86 1.27 -4.73
C PHE A 182 1.85 2.38 -5.80
N GLY A 183 0.71 2.61 -6.45
CA GLY A 183 0.60 3.58 -7.53
C GLY A 183 1.23 3.05 -8.81
N LYS A 184 1.36 3.87 -9.86
CA LYS A 184 1.79 3.42 -11.20
C LYS A 184 3.32 3.37 -11.39
N GLY A 185 4.10 3.74 -10.37
CA GLY A 185 5.55 3.82 -10.45
C GLY A 185 6.28 2.50 -10.20
N HIS A 186 7.60 2.53 -10.41
CA HIS A 186 8.48 1.43 -10.02
C HIS A 186 8.72 1.47 -8.51
N HIS A 187 8.50 0.34 -7.81
CA HIS A 187 8.69 0.25 -6.35
C HIS A 187 7.80 1.21 -5.54
N ASN A 188 8.31 1.69 -4.41
CA ASN A 188 7.60 2.47 -3.38
C ASN A 188 7.80 3.98 -3.55
N ILE A 189 8.12 4.47 -4.76
CA ILE A 189 8.50 5.88 -4.98
C ILE A 189 7.31 6.78 -5.36
N TYR A 190 6.12 6.20 -5.51
CA TYR A 190 4.94 6.91 -6.00
C TYR A 190 4.27 7.76 -4.91
N GLN A 191 3.80 8.95 -5.29
CA GLN A 191 2.81 9.73 -4.55
C GLN A 191 1.55 9.86 -5.41
N PHE A 192 0.38 9.72 -4.78
CA PHE A 192 -0.90 9.81 -5.48
C PHE A 192 -1.37 11.26 -5.65
N SER A 193 -1.96 11.58 -6.81
CA SER A 193 -2.68 12.84 -6.99
C SER A 193 -4.08 12.79 -6.35
N ASN A 194 -4.71 13.95 -6.15
CA ASN A 194 -6.10 14.05 -5.70
C ASN A 194 -7.05 13.28 -6.63
N THR A 195 -6.84 13.36 -7.95
CA THR A 195 -7.64 12.65 -8.94
C THR A 195 -7.53 11.14 -8.76
N GLU A 196 -6.31 10.61 -8.61
CA GLU A 196 -6.10 9.16 -8.43
C GLU A 196 -6.66 8.66 -7.08
N LEU A 197 -6.49 9.43 -6.00
CA LEU A 197 -7.11 9.09 -4.71
C LEU A 197 -8.64 9.08 -4.80
N LYS A 198 -9.22 10.03 -5.53
CA LYS A 198 -10.68 10.10 -5.75
C LYS A 198 -11.18 8.94 -6.61
N GLU A 199 -10.42 8.50 -7.61
CA GLU A 199 -10.74 7.30 -8.40
C GLU A 199 -10.73 6.04 -7.54
N ILE A 200 -9.71 5.85 -6.70
CA ILE A 200 -9.62 4.72 -5.76
C ILE A 200 -10.81 4.75 -4.79
N TYR A 201 -11.12 5.92 -4.24
CA TYR A 201 -12.29 6.11 -3.37
C TYR A 201 -13.60 5.76 -4.07
N GLY A 202 -13.78 6.22 -5.31
CA GLY A 202 -14.95 5.92 -6.13
C GLY A 202 -15.12 4.41 -6.37
N LYS A 203 -14.02 3.70 -6.67
CA LYS A 203 -14.04 2.22 -6.81
C LYS A 203 -14.50 1.53 -5.53
N VAL A 204 -14.04 1.99 -4.37
CA VAL A 204 -14.45 1.43 -3.07
C VAL A 204 -15.93 1.70 -2.82
N ARG A 205 -16.40 2.94 -3.04
CA ARG A 205 -17.81 3.31 -2.81
C ARG A 205 -18.78 2.64 -3.79
N ALA A 206 -18.33 2.30 -4.99
CA ALA A 206 -19.13 1.57 -5.97
C ALA A 206 -19.12 0.04 -5.74
N SER A 207 -18.27 -0.46 -4.84
CA SER A 207 -18.17 -1.89 -4.56
C SER A 207 -19.30 -2.38 -3.65
N ARG A 208 -19.52 -3.70 -3.64
CA ARG A 208 -20.44 -4.37 -2.70
C ARG A 208 -19.78 -4.83 -1.40
N ALA A 209 -18.57 -4.36 -1.13
CA ALA A 209 -17.86 -4.76 0.07
C ALA A 209 -18.49 -4.13 1.31
N GLU A 210 -18.47 -4.86 2.41
CA GLU A 210 -18.84 -4.35 3.74
C GLU A 210 -17.65 -3.58 4.33
N ARG A 211 -16.43 -4.05 4.06
CA ARG A 211 -15.17 -3.45 4.54
C ARG A 211 -14.14 -3.28 3.42
N ALA A 212 -13.39 -2.21 3.45
CA ALA A 212 -12.29 -1.95 2.52
C ALA A 212 -11.01 -1.54 3.25
N TYR A 213 -9.95 -2.33 3.12
CA TYR A 213 -8.62 -2.05 3.66
C TYR A 213 -7.75 -1.43 2.58
N LEU A 214 -7.35 -0.17 2.78
CA LEU A 214 -6.48 0.57 1.86
C LEU A 214 -5.12 0.81 2.52
N ASN A 215 -4.12 0.01 2.13
CA ASN A 215 -2.79 0.03 2.71
C ASN A 215 -1.81 0.74 1.78
N PHE A 216 -1.40 1.95 2.13
CA PHE A 216 -0.46 2.73 1.33
C PHE A 216 0.99 2.28 1.51
N HIS A 217 1.73 2.17 0.40
CA HIS A 217 3.15 1.76 0.36
C HIS A 217 4.07 2.71 -0.42
N GLY A 218 3.54 3.82 -0.94
CA GLY A 218 4.32 4.82 -1.70
C GLY A 218 5.24 5.70 -0.84
N VAL A 219 5.97 6.61 -1.48
CA VAL A 219 7.00 7.46 -0.83
C VAL A 219 6.37 8.43 0.17
N ARG A 220 5.09 8.78 -0.06
CA ARG A 220 4.27 9.61 0.80
C ARG A 220 3.14 8.83 1.46
N MET A 221 3.31 7.53 1.72
CA MET A 221 2.22 6.65 2.19
C MET A 221 1.39 7.23 3.35
N TYR A 222 2.02 7.84 4.36
CA TYR A 222 1.29 8.44 5.48
C TYR A 222 0.53 9.71 5.10
N SER A 223 1.10 10.55 4.23
CA SER A 223 0.44 11.76 3.75
C SER A 223 -0.73 11.41 2.83
N ASP A 224 -0.55 10.45 1.92
CA ASP A 224 -1.61 10.00 1.01
C ASP A 224 -2.75 9.29 1.77
N ALA A 225 -2.42 8.47 2.78
CA ALA A 225 -3.42 7.89 3.68
C ALA A 225 -4.19 8.98 4.46
N ALA A 226 -3.50 10.01 4.97
CA ALA A 226 -4.13 11.10 5.69
C ALA A 226 -5.01 11.95 4.77
N ARG A 227 -4.53 12.27 3.56
CA ARG A 227 -5.27 13.00 2.51
C ARG A 227 -6.56 12.28 2.16
N LEU A 228 -6.52 10.96 1.95
CA LEU A 228 -7.71 10.18 1.66
C LEU A 228 -8.66 10.12 2.86
N SER A 229 -8.15 10.04 4.09
CA SER A 229 -8.97 10.04 5.31
C SER A 229 -9.70 11.38 5.52
N VAL A 230 -9.03 12.50 5.23
CA VAL A 230 -9.65 13.83 5.26
C VAL A 230 -10.69 13.97 4.15
N TYR A 231 -10.41 13.46 2.95
CA TYR A 231 -11.38 13.46 1.86
C TYR A 231 -12.62 12.63 2.17
N GLU A 232 -12.46 11.45 2.77
CA GLU A 232 -13.57 10.57 3.16
C GLU A 232 -14.54 11.26 4.13
N SER A 233 -14.02 12.05 5.06
CA SER A 233 -14.82 12.74 6.08
C SER A 233 -15.34 14.12 5.66
N SER A 234 -14.67 14.83 4.75
CA SER A 234 -14.98 16.23 4.42
C SER A 234 -15.35 16.49 2.95
N GLY A 235 -15.09 15.53 2.06
CA GLY A 235 -15.22 15.70 0.61
C GLY A 235 -14.16 16.60 -0.03
N LYS A 236 -13.14 17.05 0.72
CA LYS A 236 -12.05 17.90 0.24
C LYS A 236 -10.69 17.30 0.58
N PHE A 237 -9.76 17.37 -0.36
CA PHE A 237 -8.37 16.99 -0.10
C PHE A 237 -7.60 18.15 0.51
N PRO A 238 -6.73 17.91 1.50
CA PRO A 238 -5.73 18.89 1.87
C PRO A 238 -4.65 18.99 0.78
N LYS A 239 -4.05 20.18 0.66
CA LYS A 239 -2.95 20.44 -0.26
C LYS A 239 -1.72 19.59 0.09
N VAL A 240 -0.96 19.16 -0.92
CA VAL A 240 0.29 18.39 -0.71
C VAL A 240 1.44 19.24 -0.19
N THR A 241 1.41 20.54 -0.49
CA THR A 241 2.41 21.55 -0.14
C THR A 241 1.71 22.81 0.35
N ARG A 242 2.47 23.71 0.98
CA ARG A 242 1.95 25.02 1.41
C ARG A 242 1.95 26.06 0.29
N SER A 243 2.87 25.89 -0.65
CA SER A 243 3.14 26.81 -1.76
C SER A 243 2.46 26.36 -3.05
N LEU A 244 2.38 27.23 -4.05
CA LEU A 244 1.90 26.91 -5.41
C LEU A 244 3.03 27.05 -6.43
N GLY A 245 2.83 26.49 -7.63
CA GLY A 245 3.73 26.65 -8.79
C GLY A 245 5.16 26.20 -8.52
N VAL A 246 6.13 27.00 -8.98
CA VAL A 246 7.57 26.72 -8.80
C VAL A 246 7.96 26.58 -7.33
N ASP A 247 7.38 27.38 -6.43
CA ASP A 247 7.70 27.29 -5.02
C ASP A 247 7.18 25.97 -4.41
N SER A 248 6.06 25.44 -4.90
CA SER A 248 5.62 24.08 -4.54
C SER A 248 6.62 23.02 -5.02
N ALA A 249 7.14 23.14 -6.24
CA ALA A 249 8.13 22.20 -6.77
C ALA A 249 9.41 22.20 -5.92
N LEU A 250 9.87 23.40 -5.55
CA LEU A 250 11.04 23.59 -4.69
C LEU A 250 10.81 23.04 -3.29
N GLU A 251 9.62 23.20 -2.71
CA GLU A 251 9.26 22.64 -1.40
C GLU A 251 9.46 21.12 -1.40
N VAL A 252 8.92 20.42 -2.41
CA VAL A 252 9.04 18.96 -2.54
C VAL A 252 10.48 18.53 -2.79
N LEU A 253 11.20 19.23 -3.67
CA LEU A 253 12.59 18.90 -4.02
C LEU A 253 13.56 19.10 -2.85
N LYS A 254 13.35 20.14 -2.03
CA LYS A 254 14.22 20.47 -0.88
C LYS A 254 14.16 19.44 0.25
N GLU A 255 13.16 18.57 0.28
CA GLU A 255 13.01 17.59 1.36
C GLU A 255 14.10 16.51 1.38
N ASP A 256 14.47 15.97 0.23
CA ASP A 256 15.37 14.80 0.15
C ASP A 256 16.18 14.70 -1.16
N SER A 257 16.20 15.73 -2.02
CA SER A 257 17.00 15.70 -3.25
C SER A 257 18.49 15.69 -2.91
N LYS A 258 19.24 14.83 -3.61
CA LYS A 258 20.70 14.70 -3.45
C LYS A 258 21.41 15.41 -4.59
N PHE A 259 22.52 16.07 -4.28
CA PHE A 259 23.35 16.79 -5.23
C PHE A 259 24.82 16.38 -5.07
N PRO A 260 25.66 16.45 -6.13
CA PRO A 260 25.30 16.87 -7.50
C PRO A 260 24.37 15.85 -8.19
N THR A 261 23.55 16.32 -9.13
CA THR A 261 22.58 15.50 -9.87
C THR A 261 22.35 16.07 -11.27
N ASN A 262 21.55 15.39 -12.09
CA ASN A 262 21.04 15.91 -13.35
C ASN A 262 19.51 15.75 -13.44
N THR A 263 18.91 16.33 -14.49
CA THR A 263 17.46 16.28 -14.74
C THR A 263 16.96 14.84 -14.80
N SER A 264 17.63 13.95 -15.54
CA SER A 264 17.24 12.55 -15.66
C SER A 264 17.18 11.81 -14.32
N GLU A 265 18.19 11.98 -13.45
CA GLU A 265 18.21 11.36 -12.12
C GLU A 265 17.18 11.98 -11.18
N LEU A 266 16.90 13.29 -11.29
CA LEU A 266 15.80 13.92 -10.56
C LEU A 266 14.44 13.37 -11.01
N ILE A 267 14.18 13.24 -12.31
CA ILE A 267 12.93 12.67 -12.81
C ILE A 267 12.75 11.24 -12.31
N LYS A 268 13.81 10.43 -12.36
CA LYS A 268 13.81 9.04 -11.92
C LYS A 268 13.47 8.87 -10.44
N HIS A 269 14.03 9.71 -9.56
CA HIS A 269 13.92 9.55 -8.11
C HIS A 269 12.89 10.48 -7.44
N GLN A 270 12.69 11.68 -7.98
CA GLN A 270 11.80 12.72 -7.44
C GLN A 270 10.55 12.92 -8.29
N GLY A 271 10.60 12.60 -9.58
CA GLY A 271 9.55 12.91 -10.56
C GLY A 271 8.16 12.34 -10.25
N TRP A 272 8.09 11.32 -9.38
CA TRP A 272 6.86 10.65 -8.98
C TRP A 272 6.06 11.39 -7.91
N LYS A 273 6.65 12.42 -7.28
CA LYS A 273 6.02 13.25 -6.27
C LYS A 273 5.12 14.31 -6.90
N ILE A 274 4.15 14.78 -6.13
CA ILE A 274 3.12 15.72 -6.57
C ILE A 274 3.43 17.13 -6.04
N CYS A 275 3.14 18.14 -6.85
CA CYS A 275 3.19 19.55 -6.49
C CYS A 275 1.82 20.20 -6.71
N GLU A 276 1.49 21.19 -5.88
CA GLU A 276 0.35 22.08 -6.16
C GLU A 276 0.81 23.11 -7.19
N TRP A 277 0.29 23.03 -8.41
CA TRP A 277 0.62 23.98 -9.47
C TRP A 277 -0.32 25.18 -9.45
N GLY A 278 -1.63 24.94 -9.32
CA GLY A 278 -2.67 25.95 -9.14
C GLY A 278 -3.61 25.59 -8.00
N GLU A 279 -4.68 26.36 -7.79
CA GLU A 279 -5.61 26.16 -6.65
C GLU A 279 -6.30 24.78 -6.63
N ASN A 280 -6.49 24.16 -7.81
CA ASN A 280 -7.05 22.81 -7.94
C ASN A 280 -6.28 21.97 -8.98
N GLU A 281 -5.04 22.34 -9.25
CA GLU A 281 -4.22 21.72 -10.27
C GLU A 281 -2.98 21.13 -9.63
N GLN A 282 -2.78 19.82 -9.85
CA GLN A 282 -1.62 19.10 -9.37
C GLN A 282 -0.81 18.57 -10.55
N LEU A 283 0.49 18.81 -10.52
CA LEU A 283 1.44 18.26 -11.49
C LEU A 283 2.43 17.33 -10.81
N ARG A 284 2.95 16.38 -11.58
CA ARG A 284 4.10 15.58 -11.17
C ARG A 284 5.38 16.36 -11.34
N LEU A 285 6.34 16.16 -10.43
CA LEU A 285 7.67 16.73 -10.59
C LEU A 285 8.32 16.34 -11.92
N SER A 286 8.03 15.16 -12.46
CA SER A 286 8.56 14.74 -13.76
C SER A 286 8.13 15.64 -14.91
N GLU A 287 6.91 16.18 -14.85
CA GLU A 287 6.39 17.09 -15.88
C GLU A 287 7.13 18.43 -15.80
N ILE A 288 7.24 18.99 -14.60
CA ILE A 288 7.90 20.28 -14.35
C ILE A 288 9.39 20.21 -14.69
N LEU A 289 10.09 19.16 -14.24
CA LEU A 289 11.52 18.94 -14.55
C LEU A 289 11.76 18.72 -16.05
N GLY A 290 10.78 18.14 -16.76
CA GLY A 290 10.85 17.96 -18.20
C GLY A 290 10.95 19.28 -18.97
N TRP A 291 10.42 20.37 -18.44
CA TRP A 291 10.49 21.70 -19.08
C TRP A 291 11.87 22.34 -19.04
N ILE A 292 12.75 21.93 -18.12
CA ILE A 292 14.13 22.45 -18.03
C ILE A 292 15.03 21.84 -19.12
N GLY A 293 14.72 20.62 -19.58
CA GLY A 293 15.63 19.80 -20.39
C GLY A 293 16.79 19.20 -19.59
N GLU A 294 17.63 18.41 -20.25
CA GLU A 294 18.75 17.71 -19.59
C GLU A 294 19.84 18.70 -19.16
N LYS A 295 20.09 18.78 -17.85
CA LYS A 295 21.10 19.65 -17.25
C LYS A 295 21.64 19.06 -15.95
N THR A 296 22.88 19.41 -15.61
CA THR A 296 23.52 19.04 -14.34
C THR A 296 23.44 20.20 -13.35
N PHE A 297 23.15 19.87 -12.09
CA PHE A 297 23.04 20.81 -10.98
C PHE A 297 24.00 20.39 -9.86
N LYS A 298 24.84 21.31 -9.40
CA LYS A 298 25.75 21.07 -8.28
C LYS A 298 25.06 21.19 -6.92
N ASN A 299 23.97 21.95 -6.86
CA ASN A 299 23.21 22.22 -5.65
C ASN A 299 21.79 22.66 -6.01
N ILE A 300 20.94 22.78 -4.99
CA ILE A 300 19.53 23.16 -5.15
C ILE A 300 19.36 24.58 -5.71
N SER A 301 20.29 25.51 -5.43
CA SER A 301 20.19 26.90 -5.89
C SER A 301 20.32 27.00 -7.41
N GLU A 302 21.20 26.20 -8.02
CA GLU A 302 21.32 26.12 -9.48
C GLU A 302 20.03 25.57 -10.12
N LEU A 303 19.41 24.56 -9.51
CA LEU A 303 18.12 24.03 -9.97
C LEU A 303 17.00 25.06 -9.81
N GLU A 304 16.96 25.77 -8.70
CA GLU A 304 16.01 26.84 -8.44
C GLU A 304 16.08 27.96 -9.48
N MET A 305 17.29 28.36 -9.89
CA MET A 305 17.47 29.35 -10.96
C MET A 305 16.87 28.90 -12.29
N GLU A 306 16.92 27.61 -12.63
CA GLU A 306 16.30 27.10 -13.86
C GLU A 306 14.78 26.98 -13.73
N LEU A 307 14.29 26.48 -12.59
CA LEU A 307 12.85 26.38 -12.35
C LEU A 307 12.17 27.74 -12.40
N ARG A 308 12.81 28.80 -11.90
CA ARG A 308 12.27 30.17 -11.94
C ARG A 308 12.22 30.79 -13.33
N LYS A 309 12.84 30.17 -14.35
CA LYS A 309 12.69 30.58 -15.76
C LYS A 309 11.43 30.02 -16.40
N ILE A 310 10.79 29.03 -15.79
CA ILE A 310 9.50 28.51 -16.24
C ILE A 310 8.48 29.60 -15.99
N GLU A 311 7.96 30.21 -17.07
CA GLU A 311 6.85 31.14 -16.94
C GLU A 311 5.62 30.38 -16.42
N TYR A 312 5.15 30.76 -15.24
CA TYR A 312 3.87 30.30 -14.74
C TYR A 312 2.78 30.97 -15.57
N GLN A 313 2.18 30.22 -16.50
CA GLN A 313 0.92 30.63 -17.14
C GLN A 313 -0.22 30.00 -16.32
N PRO A 314 -0.97 30.80 -15.53
CA PRO A 314 -2.08 30.32 -14.72
C PRO A 314 -3.26 29.78 -15.54
#